data_AF-A0A6N2CRT6-F1
#
_entry.id   AF-A0A6N2CRT6-F1
#
_cell.length_a   1.000
_cell.length_b   1.000
_cell.length_c   1.000
_cell.angle_alpha   90.00
_cell.angle_beta   90.00
_cell.angle_gamma   90.00
#
_symmetry.space_group_name_H-M   'P 1'
#
loop_
_entity.id
_entity.type
_entity.pdbx_description
1 polymer ?
#
loop_
_entity_poly.entity_id
_entity_poly.type
_entity_poly.pdbx_seq_one_letter_code
_entity_poly.pdbx_strand_id
1 'polypeptide(L)'
;MPKIDVETLKFILQRNEPDIRKVNDIMHEVEMELKAEEEEKANRPPAVKKQYSIIIADAEGELSKKDLTGWVVQIPEDDSVTVAPERIIAAAYEFNTTPKGRRMPVQTIGEACEVVTAKLFKEQNIWVKTKVPVLAMTCPNQIPTEKVDRPD
;
A
#
# COMPACT_ATOMS: atom_id res chain seq x y z
N MET A 1 7.60 10.79 9.42
CA MET A 1 7.54 11.91 10.39
C MET A 1 6.43 12.86 9.96
N PRO A 2 5.71 13.51 10.89
CA PRO A 2 4.78 14.58 10.54
C PRO A 2 5.56 15.73 9.91
N LYS A 3 5.07 16.26 8.78
CA LYS A 3 5.67 17.47 8.19
C LYS A 3 5.17 18.68 8.98
N ILE A 4 6.09 19.45 9.54
CA ILE A 4 5.79 20.76 10.14
C ILE A 4 5.65 21.75 9.00
N ASP A 5 4.62 22.59 9.06
CA ASP A 5 4.41 23.67 8.10
C ASP A 5 5.40 24.83 8.37
N VAL A 6 5.79 25.51 7.29
CA VAL A 6 6.74 26.63 7.29
C VAL A 6 6.21 27.82 8.11
N GLU A 7 4.90 28.08 8.12
CA GLU A 7 4.31 29.14 8.93
C GLU A 7 4.38 28.81 10.43
N THR A 8 4.11 27.54 10.77
CA THR A 8 4.26 27.01 12.13
C THR A 8 5.71 27.12 12.61
N LEU A 9 6.67 26.80 11.74
CA LEU A 9 8.11 26.94 12.04
C LEU A 9 8.48 28.41 12.30
N LYS A 10 8.01 29.32 11.46
CA LYS A 10 8.23 30.77 11.59
C LYS A 10 7.70 31.31 12.91
N PHE A 11 6.50 30.90 13.30
CA PHE A 11 5.88 31.32 14.56
C PHE A 11 6.67 30.82 15.78
N ILE A 12 7.17 29.58 15.75
CA ILE A 12 8.01 29.01 16.82
C ILE A 12 9.34 29.76 16.91
N LEU A 13 9.97 30.09 15.77
CA LEU A 13 11.24 30.82 15.73
C LEU A 13 11.07 32.24 16.27
N GLN A 14 10.02 32.97 15.86
CA GLN A 14 9.73 34.32 16.34
C GLN A 14 9.42 34.37 17.85
N ARG A 15 8.88 33.29 18.43
CA ARG A 15 8.56 33.22 19.86
C ARG A 15 9.79 32.95 20.74
N ASN A 16 10.79 32.25 20.22
CA ASN A 16 11.95 31.79 20.99
C ASN A 16 13.24 32.55 20.67
N GLU A 17 13.36 33.17 19.50
CA GLU A 17 14.52 33.96 19.10
C GLU A 17 14.13 35.45 18.93
N PRO A 18 14.67 36.37 19.75
CA PRO A 18 14.34 37.78 19.69
C PRO A 18 15.03 38.51 18.52
N ASP A 19 16.06 37.92 17.91
CA ASP A 19 16.79 38.50 16.78
C ASP A 19 16.09 38.18 15.45
N ILE A 20 15.39 39.18 14.93
CA ILE A 20 14.66 39.10 13.65
C ILE A 20 15.59 38.76 12.48
N ARG A 21 16.88 39.15 12.53
CA ARG A 21 17.81 38.87 11.44
C ARG A 21 18.12 37.38 11.36
N LYS A 22 18.43 36.77 12.50
CA LYS A 22 18.66 35.31 12.59
C LYS A 22 17.42 34.52 12.20
N VAL A 23 16.22 34.97 12.61
CA VAL A 23 14.97 34.32 12.20
C VAL A 23 14.80 34.36 10.68
N ASN A 24 15.08 35.49 10.03
CA ASN A 24 14.99 35.60 8.57
C ASN A 24 16.08 34.76 7.87
N ASP A 25 17.30 34.71 8.41
CA ASP A 25 18.39 33.91 7.86
C ASP A 25 18.05 32.40 7.91
N ILE A 26 17.54 31.91 9.05
CA ILE A 26 17.09 30.52 9.20
C ILE A 26 15.93 30.20 8.26
N MET A 27 14.95 31.10 8.13
CA MET A 27 13.83 30.89 7.20
C MET A 27 14.29 30.84 5.75
N HIS A 28 15.30 31.65 5.38
CA HIS A 28 15.88 31.64 4.04
C HIS A 28 16.62 30.33 3.74
N GLU A 29 17.39 29.81 4.70
CA GLU A 29 18.06 28.51 4.59
C GLU A 29 17.04 27.37 4.41
N VAL A 30 15.96 27.36 5.19
CA VAL A 30 14.87 26.38 5.07
C VAL A 30 14.19 26.45 3.69
N GLU A 31 13.95 27.65 3.18
CA GLU A 31 13.38 27.83 1.84
C GLU A 31 14.32 27.35 0.72
N MET A 32 15.63 27.57 0.87
CA MET A 32 16.62 27.07 -0.08
C MET A 32 16.70 25.54 -0.08
N GLU A 33 16.65 24.92 1.10
CA GLU A 33 16.68 23.46 1.22
C GLU A 33 15.39 22.81 0.71
N LEU A 34 14.23 23.46 0.92
CA LEU A 34 12.96 23.05 0.30
C LEU A 34 13.00 23.13 -1.22
N LYS A 35 13.57 24.20 -1.80
CA LYS A 35 13.76 24.31 -3.26
C LYS A 35 14.71 23.26 -3.79
N ALA A 36 15.82 23.00 -3.10
CA ALA A 36 16.76 21.95 -3.48
C ALA A 36 16.09 20.56 -3.44
N GLU A 37 15.27 20.26 -2.43
CA GLU A 37 14.46 19.03 -2.38
C GLU A 37 13.44 18.95 -3.53
N GLU A 38 12.83 20.08 -3.92
CA GLU A 38 11.87 20.14 -5.03
C GLU A 38 12.56 19.92 -6.39
N GLU A 39 13.72 20.53 -6.60
CA GLU A 39 14.55 20.31 -7.79
C GLU A 39 15.07 18.87 -7.85
N GLU A 40 15.46 18.28 -6.71
CA GLU A 40 15.84 16.87 -6.65
C GLU A 40 14.65 15.95 -6.97
N LYS A 41 13.46 16.27 -6.46
CA LYS A 41 12.22 15.54 -6.80
C LYS A 41 11.84 15.70 -8.27
N ALA A 42 12.08 16.86 -8.86
CA ALA A 42 11.83 17.12 -10.28
C ALA A 42 12.81 16.36 -11.19
N ASN A 43 14.05 16.17 -10.73
CA ASN A 43 15.07 15.38 -11.43
C ASN A 43 14.94 13.87 -11.22
N ARG A 44 14.07 13.41 -10.31
CA ARG A 44 13.78 11.97 -10.17
C ARG A 44 13.06 11.50 -11.43
N PRO A 45 13.43 10.32 -11.98
CA PRO A 45 12.71 9.74 -13.09
C PRO A 45 11.22 9.61 -12.75
N PRO A 46 10.32 9.77 -13.73
CA PRO A 46 8.88 9.76 -13.50
C PRO A 46 8.49 8.50 -12.73
N ALA A 47 7.63 8.68 -11.72
CA ALA A 47 7.21 7.60 -10.84
C ALA A 47 6.63 6.45 -11.66
N VAL A 48 7.35 5.34 -11.74
CA VAL A 48 6.91 4.15 -12.46
C VAL A 48 5.71 3.57 -11.72
N LYS A 49 4.60 3.38 -12.44
CA LYS A 49 3.42 2.70 -11.89
C LYS A 49 3.81 1.27 -11.53
N LYS A 50 3.71 0.93 -10.25
CA LYS A 50 4.00 -0.41 -9.73
C LYS A 50 2.74 -1.27 -9.80
N GLN A 51 2.93 -2.56 -10.03
CA GLN A 51 1.87 -3.56 -9.92
C GLN A 51 2.17 -4.54 -8.78
N TYR A 52 1.13 -5.14 -8.22
CA TYR A 52 1.26 -6.23 -7.24
C TYR A 52 1.31 -7.57 -7.96
N SER A 53 2.12 -8.51 -7.45
CA SER A 53 2.17 -9.90 -7.87
C SER A 53 2.36 -10.78 -6.63
N ILE A 54 1.80 -11.99 -6.66
CA ILE A 54 1.96 -12.97 -5.58
C ILE A 54 3.04 -13.95 -6.02
N ILE A 55 4.03 -14.20 -5.17
CA ILE A 55 5.04 -15.23 -5.42
C ILE A 55 4.77 -16.38 -4.47
N ILE A 56 4.64 -17.60 -5.01
CA ILE A 56 4.39 -18.82 -4.25
C ILE A 56 5.63 -19.71 -4.38
N ALA A 57 6.22 -20.05 -3.24
CA ALA A 57 7.26 -21.06 -3.17
C ALA A 57 6.64 -22.45 -3.45
N ASP A 58 6.88 -22.98 -4.64
CA ASP A 58 6.39 -24.30 -5.06
C ASP A 58 7.60 -25.23 -5.27
N ALA A 59 8.08 -25.82 -4.17
CA ALA A 59 9.25 -26.69 -4.21
C ALA A 59 8.96 -28.04 -4.90
N GLU A 60 7.72 -28.51 -4.84
CA GLU A 60 7.30 -29.82 -5.34
C GLU A 60 6.67 -29.74 -6.74
N GLY A 61 6.44 -28.52 -7.26
CA GLY A 61 5.91 -28.30 -8.60
C GLY A 61 4.41 -28.58 -8.73
N GLU A 62 3.68 -28.63 -7.61
CA GLU A 62 2.25 -29.00 -7.57
C GLU A 62 1.36 -27.94 -8.23
N LEU A 63 1.81 -26.69 -8.23
CA LEU A 63 1.07 -25.53 -8.70
C LEU A 63 1.53 -25.07 -10.09
N SER A 64 2.59 -25.67 -10.63
CA SER A 64 3.20 -25.36 -11.94
C SER A 64 2.24 -25.41 -13.15
N LYS A 65 1.12 -26.14 -13.04
CA LYS A 65 0.13 -26.29 -14.12
C LYS A 65 -1.18 -25.53 -13.88
N LYS A 66 -1.25 -24.71 -12.83
CA LYS A 66 -2.49 -24.00 -12.46
C LYS A 66 -2.28 -22.51 -12.55
N ASP A 67 -3.17 -21.83 -13.27
CA ASP A 67 -3.25 -20.38 -13.24
C ASP A 67 -3.92 -19.96 -11.93
N LEU A 68 -3.11 -19.42 -11.03
CA LEU A 68 -3.55 -18.95 -9.73
C LEU A 68 -3.72 -17.43 -9.76
N THR A 69 -4.87 -16.97 -9.30
CA THR A 69 -5.15 -15.56 -9.10
C THR A 69 -5.69 -15.35 -7.69
N GLY A 70 -5.41 -14.19 -7.11
CA GLY A 70 -5.85 -13.90 -5.76
C GLY A 70 -5.77 -12.42 -5.41
N TRP A 71 -6.28 -12.06 -4.24
CA TRP A 71 -6.23 -10.69 -3.74
C TRP A 71 -5.17 -10.59 -2.65
N VAL A 72 -4.41 -9.51 -2.65
CA VAL A 72 -3.47 -9.20 -1.57
C VAL A 72 -4.22 -8.46 -0.48
N VAL A 73 -4.21 -9.04 0.72
CA VAL A 73 -4.87 -8.51 1.91
C VAL A 73 -3.88 -8.46 3.07
N GLN A 74 -4.12 -7.56 4.03
CA GLN A 74 -3.44 -7.54 5.31
C GLN A 74 -4.43 -7.82 6.44
N ILE A 75 -3.98 -8.52 7.46
CA ILE A 75 -4.65 -8.76 8.72
C ILE A 75 -3.67 -8.45 9.87
N PRO A 76 -4.13 -8.28 11.11
CA PRO A 76 -3.26 -8.22 12.28
C PRO A 76 -2.33 -9.44 12.35
N GLU A 77 -1.10 -9.23 12.82
CA GLU A 77 -0.07 -10.28 12.87
C GLU A 77 -0.42 -11.42 13.85
N ASP A 78 -1.20 -11.11 14.89
CA ASP A 78 -1.65 -12.09 15.89
C ASP A 78 -2.80 -12.99 15.38
N ASP A 79 -3.38 -12.68 14.22
CA ASP A 79 -4.50 -13.42 13.66
C ASP A 79 -4.05 -14.53 12.69
N SER A 80 -4.77 -15.65 12.68
CA SER A 80 -4.59 -16.69 11.66
C SER A 80 -4.95 -16.19 10.26
N VAL A 81 -4.12 -16.45 9.25
CA VAL A 81 -4.39 -16.10 7.84
C VAL A 81 -5.69 -16.69 7.29
N THR A 82 -6.18 -17.77 7.89
CA THR A 82 -7.42 -18.46 7.49
C THR A 82 -8.67 -17.61 7.71
N VAL A 83 -8.62 -16.58 8.54
CA VAL A 83 -9.78 -15.73 8.87
C VAL A 83 -10.07 -14.67 7.80
N ALA A 84 -9.14 -14.43 6.88
CA ALA A 84 -9.27 -13.36 5.89
C ALA A 84 -10.51 -13.48 4.99
N PRO A 85 -10.87 -14.66 4.43
CA PRO A 85 -12.09 -14.81 3.64
C PRO A 85 -13.36 -14.50 4.44
N GLU A 86 -13.45 -14.97 5.68
CA GLU A 86 -14.60 -14.76 6.56
C GLU A 86 -14.79 -13.27 6.88
N ARG A 87 -13.70 -12.53 7.12
CA ARG A 87 -13.72 -11.08 7.33
C ARG A 87 -14.18 -10.31 6.09
N ILE A 88 -13.78 -10.76 4.90
CA ILE A 88 -14.27 -10.17 3.64
C ILE A 88 -15.77 -10.41 3.49
N ILE A 89 -16.24 -11.63 3.79
CA ILE A 89 -17.66 -11.98 3.74
C ILE A 89 -18.47 -11.14 4.74
N ALA A 90 -17.97 -10.96 5.96
CA ALA A 90 -18.61 -10.12 6.97
C ALA A 90 -18.74 -8.66 6.48
N ALA A 91 -17.67 -8.08 5.92
CA ALA A 91 -17.70 -6.74 5.35
C ALA A 91 -18.67 -6.63 4.15
N ALA A 92 -18.78 -7.68 3.34
CA ALA A 92 -19.71 -7.77 2.22
C ALA A 92 -21.18 -7.78 2.71
N TYR A 93 -21.49 -8.54 3.76
CA TYR A 93 -22.82 -8.54 4.37
C TYR A 93 -23.18 -7.18 4.95
N GLU A 94 -22.25 -6.54 5.65
CA GLU A 94 -22.45 -5.20 6.18
C GLU A 94 -22.70 -4.18 5.05
N PHE A 95 -21.91 -4.24 3.98
CA PHE A 95 -22.12 -3.42 2.79
C PHE A 95 -23.52 -3.61 2.19
N ASN A 96 -23.98 -4.86 2.09
CA ASN A 96 -25.31 -5.19 1.54
C ASN A 96 -26.46 -4.63 2.38
N THR A 97 -26.23 -4.29 3.66
CA THR A 97 -27.24 -3.59 4.48
C THR A 97 -27.31 -2.08 4.23
N THR A 98 -26.31 -1.49 3.58
CA THR A 98 -26.28 -0.05 3.27
C THR A 98 -27.28 0.33 2.17
N PRO A 99 -27.70 1.61 2.04
CA PRO A 99 -28.59 2.03 0.94
C PRO A 99 -28.05 1.70 -0.46
N LYS A 100 -26.72 1.75 -0.64
CA LYS A 100 -26.06 1.40 -1.90
C LYS A 100 -26.07 -0.12 -2.12
N GLY A 101 -25.68 -0.88 -1.10
CA GLY A 101 -25.66 -2.35 -1.17
C GLY A 101 -27.05 -2.97 -1.30
N ARG A 102 -28.11 -2.37 -0.74
CA ARG A 102 -29.49 -2.85 -0.98
C ARG A 102 -29.94 -2.69 -2.43
N ARG A 103 -29.43 -1.66 -3.13
CA ARG A 103 -29.72 -1.45 -4.56
C ARG A 103 -28.87 -2.34 -5.45
N MET A 104 -27.61 -2.56 -5.08
CA MET A 104 -26.65 -3.38 -5.81
C MET A 104 -25.82 -4.19 -4.82
N PRO A 105 -26.33 -5.36 -4.38
CA PRO A 105 -25.63 -6.18 -3.40
C PRO A 105 -24.45 -6.90 -4.04
N VAL A 106 -23.35 -7.01 -3.30
CA VAL A 106 -22.22 -7.84 -3.69
C VAL A 106 -22.50 -9.30 -3.33
N GLN A 107 -22.13 -10.22 -4.21
CA GLN A 107 -22.38 -11.65 -4.10
C GLN A 107 -21.09 -12.46 -4.11
N THR A 108 -20.03 -11.93 -4.72
CA THR A 108 -18.73 -12.61 -4.82
C THR A 108 -17.64 -11.89 -4.02
N ILE A 109 -16.59 -12.62 -3.66
CA ILE A 109 -15.39 -12.04 -3.02
C ILE A 109 -14.74 -10.99 -3.94
N GLY A 110 -14.75 -11.21 -5.26
CA GLY A 110 -14.20 -10.26 -6.22
C GLY A 110 -14.96 -8.93 -6.21
N GLU A 111 -16.29 -8.99 -6.26
CA GLU A 111 -17.14 -7.80 -6.14
C GLU A 111 -16.94 -7.09 -4.80
N ALA A 112 -16.80 -7.86 -3.71
CA ALA A 112 -16.53 -7.29 -2.40
C ALA A 112 -15.21 -6.50 -2.40
N CYS A 113 -14.11 -7.10 -2.89
CA CYS A 113 -12.81 -6.44 -2.97
C CYS A 113 -12.80 -5.19 -3.88
N GLU A 114 -13.67 -5.14 -4.89
CA GLU A 114 -13.73 -4.03 -5.83
C GLU A 114 -14.58 -2.85 -5.33
N VAL A 115 -15.77 -3.17 -4.79
CA VAL A 115 -16.84 -2.19 -4.53
C VAL A 115 -16.94 -1.77 -3.07
N VAL A 116 -16.65 -2.69 -2.13
CA VAL A 116 -16.80 -2.42 -0.69
C VAL A 116 -15.76 -1.38 -0.26
N THR A 117 -16.20 -0.44 0.57
CA THR A 117 -15.33 0.65 1.02
C THR A 117 -14.29 0.17 2.02
N ALA A 118 -13.10 0.80 2.00
CA ALA A 118 -12.04 0.49 2.95
C ALA A 118 -12.42 0.70 4.43
N LYS A 119 -13.47 1.49 4.71
CA LYS A 119 -13.97 1.68 6.08
C LYS A 119 -14.58 0.39 6.63
N LEU A 120 -15.48 -0.24 5.88
CA LEU A 120 -16.14 -1.49 6.27
C LEU A 120 -15.12 -2.63 6.46
N PHE A 121 -14.12 -2.72 5.59
CA PHE A 121 -13.05 -3.70 5.75
C PHE A 121 -12.21 -3.48 7.03
N LYS A 122 -11.92 -2.22 7.38
CA LYS A 122 -11.19 -1.90 8.62
C LYS A 122 -11.98 -2.26 9.87
N GLU A 123 -13.30 -2.12 9.86
CA GLU A 123 -14.18 -2.53 10.97
C GLU A 123 -14.11 -4.05 11.20
N GLN A 124 -13.85 -4.82 10.15
CA GLN A 124 -13.61 -6.26 10.22
C GLN A 124 -12.12 -6.64 10.40
N ASN A 125 -11.23 -5.68 10.71
CA ASN A 125 -9.78 -5.90 10.83
C ASN A 125 -9.13 -6.57 9.61
N ILE A 126 -9.47 -6.08 8.41
CA ILE A 126 -8.82 -6.49 7.16
C ILE A 126 -8.55 -5.29 6.24
N TRP A 127 -7.44 -5.32 5.51
CA TRP A 127 -7.08 -4.28 4.55
C TRP A 127 -6.82 -4.88 3.18
N VAL A 128 -7.76 -4.70 2.25
CA VAL A 128 -7.62 -5.10 0.85
C VAL A 128 -6.68 -4.12 0.13
N LYS A 129 -5.58 -4.64 -0.46
CA LYS A 129 -4.57 -3.82 -1.18
C LYS A 129 -4.80 -3.79 -2.68
N THR A 130 -5.35 -4.87 -3.23
CA THR A 130 -5.63 -5.02 -4.65
C THR A 130 -7.14 -5.12 -4.84
N LYS A 131 -7.73 -4.25 -5.67
CA LYS A 131 -9.17 -4.33 -5.99
C LYS A 131 -9.49 -5.43 -7.00
N VAL A 132 -8.57 -5.64 -7.94
CA VAL A 132 -8.64 -6.68 -8.97
C VAL A 132 -7.72 -7.83 -8.51
N PRO A 133 -8.08 -9.09 -8.77
CA PRO A 133 -7.20 -10.21 -8.48
C PRO A 133 -5.89 -10.07 -9.27
N VAL A 134 -4.79 -10.41 -8.63
CA VAL A 134 -3.45 -10.41 -9.21
C VAL A 134 -2.99 -11.84 -9.49
N LEU A 135 -2.11 -11.97 -10.49
CA LEU A 135 -1.53 -13.25 -10.85
C LEU A 135 -0.51 -13.70 -9.80
N ALA A 136 -0.59 -14.99 -9.47
CA ALA A 136 0.40 -15.66 -8.66
C ALA A 136 1.38 -16.43 -9.54
N MET A 137 2.67 -16.27 -9.28
CA MET A 137 3.76 -16.95 -9.97
C MET A 137 4.44 -17.92 -9.01
N THR A 138 4.67 -19.14 -9.45
CA THR A 138 5.45 -20.11 -8.69
C THR A 138 6.95 -19.85 -8.89
N CYS A 139 7.74 -20.06 -7.85
CA CYS A 139 9.19 -20.04 -7.94
C CYS A 139 9.84 -21.12 -7.08
N PRO A 140 11.02 -21.63 -7.46
CA PRO A 140 11.82 -22.43 -6.56
C PRO A 140 12.21 -21.56 -5.36
N ASN A 141 12.13 -22.12 -4.15
CA ASN A 141 12.53 -21.42 -2.93
C ASN A 141 14.06 -21.42 -2.73
N GLN A 142 14.82 -21.24 -3.82
CA GLN A 142 16.27 -21.26 -3.84
C GLN A 142 16.77 -20.23 -4.85
N ILE A 143 17.79 -19.46 -4.44
CA ILE A 143 18.49 -18.53 -5.34
C ILE A 143 19.64 -19.31 -5.99
N PRO A 144 19.71 -19.38 -7.34
CA PRO A 144 20.81 -20.05 -8.01
C PRO A 144 22.14 -19.36 -7.68
N THR A 145 23.11 -20.10 -7.13
CA THR A 145 24.44 -19.59 -6.76
C THR A 145 25.54 -19.96 -7.76
N GLU A 146 25.26 -20.85 -8.72
CA GLU A 146 26.14 -21.16 -9.84
C GLU A 146 25.53 -20.68 -11.17
N LYS A 147 26.39 -20.29 -12.12
CA LYS A 147 25.99 -19.84 -13.45
C LYS A 147 25.25 -20.98 -14.16
N VAL A 148 23.93 -20.96 -14.09
CA VAL A 148 23.09 -21.84 -14.90
C VAL A 148 23.19 -21.32 -16.32
N ASP A 149 24.03 -21.96 -17.14
CA ASP A 149 24.00 -21.81 -18.59
C ASP A 149 22.58 -22.18 -19.05
N ARG A 150 21.82 -21.18 -19.51
CA ARG A 150 20.50 -21.41 -20.11
C ARG A 150 20.71 -22.21 -21.39
N PRO A 151 20.03 -23.35 -21.59
CA PRO A 151 19.91 -23.93 -22.93
C PRO A 151 19.02 -23.01 -23.78
N ASP A 152 19.42 -22.85 -25.05
CA ASP A 152 18.78 -22.04 -26.09
C ASP A 152 17.30 -22.40 -26.35
#